data_AF-A0AAV8V396-F1
#
_entry.id   AF-A0AAV8V396-F1
#
_cell.length_a   1.000
_cell.length_b   1.000
_cell.length_c   1.000
_cell.angle_alpha   90.00
_cell.angle_beta   90.00
_cell.angle_gamma   90.00
#
_symmetry.space_group_name_H-M   'P 1'
#
loop_
_entity.id
_entity.type
_entity.pdbx_description
1 polymer ?
#
loop_
_entity_poly.entity_id
_entity_poly.type
_entity_poly.pdbx_seq_one_letter_code
_entity_poly.pdbx_strand_id
1 'polypeptide(L)'
;MRSVTFVSSLLLAHPNNKHIMVSTRSMARPADVRLAASARGASEGKEEPTKKKKPRSPRKKREPEPVVDDGLKRCPWAGYVEVDYHDKEWGRPVYDDVKLFEFITLEGAQAGLSWRTVLLKRDNYRKAFAGFDPSIVAQFGQDKVEELLQDSGLIRQRGKIESTITNAKLVLEIKKEHGSLSNYVWSFVDGKPIINRFKSMADVPLASEEAKLMAKEMKKKGFKFFGPTIAYAFMQAVGMVNDHTVDCFCYTECGGKPEHAMAA
;
A
#
# COMPACT_ATOMS: atom_id res chain seq x y z
N MET A 1 -10.01 41.47 -10.07
CA MET A 1 -8.53 41.50 -10.01
C MET A 1 -8.11 42.11 -8.68
N ARG A 2 -7.60 41.30 -7.75
CA ARG A 2 -6.57 41.69 -6.79
C ARG A 2 -6.00 40.41 -6.16
N SER A 3 -4.75 40.18 -6.50
CA SER A 3 -3.91 39.08 -6.04
C SER A 3 -3.64 39.17 -4.55
N VAL A 4 -3.56 37.99 -3.97
CA VAL A 4 -3.05 37.68 -2.63
C VAL A 4 -1.53 37.66 -2.68
N THR A 5 -0.87 38.31 -1.72
CA THR A 5 0.55 38.07 -1.41
C THR A 5 0.79 38.16 0.10
N PHE A 6 1.26 37.04 0.65
CA PHE A 6 2.25 36.86 1.72
C PHE A 6 2.24 37.74 3.00
N VAL A 7 2.02 37.09 4.16
CA VAL A 7 2.74 37.32 5.43
C VAL A 7 2.78 35.95 6.14
N SER A 8 3.86 35.16 6.04
CA SER A 8 5.08 35.14 6.88
C SER A 8 4.86 35.02 8.39
N SER A 9 5.40 33.93 8.93
CA SER A 9 5.39 33.43 10.31
C SER A 9 5.79 34.43 11.40
N LEU A 10 5.19 34.29 12.59
CA LEU A 10 5.83 34.65 13.86
C LEU A 10 5.41 33.63 14.96
N LEU A 11 6.31 32.69 15.26
CA LEU A 11 6.25 31.83 16.45
C LEU A 11 7.25 32.39 17.46
N LEU A 12 6.74 32.78 18.63
CA LEU A 12 7.51 33.25 19.77
C LEU A 12 8.25 32.07 20.41
N ALA A 13 9.57 32.16 20.45
CA ALA A 13 10.45 31.31 21.26
C ALA A 13 10.67 31.96 22.65
N HIS A 14 10.76 31.13 23.68
CA HIS A 14 11.46 31.44 24.94
C HIS A 14 12.46 30.32 25.27
N PRO A 15 13.54 30.63 26.02
CA PRO A 15 14.83 29.97 25.86
C PRO A 15 15.19 29.03 27.01
N ASN A 16 15.96 28.00 26.70
CA ASN A 16 17.02 27.45 27.56
C ASN A 16 17.62 26.20 26.89
N ASN A 17 18.87 26.25 26.44
CA ASN A 17 19.94 25.49 27.09
C ASN A 17 21.32 25.82 26.48
N LYS A 18 22.32 25.69 27.33
CA LYS A 18 23.69 26.18 27.25
C LYS A 18 24.57 25.35 26.29
N HIS A 19 25.55 26.06 25.72
CA HIS A 19 26.92 25.64 25.36
C HIS A 19 27.13 24.23 24.79
N ILE A 20 27.67 24.17 23.57
CA ILE A 20 28.97 23.54 23.26
C ILE A 20 29.48 24.12 21.94
N MET A 21 30.64 24.79 22.02
CA MET A 21 31.46 25.17 20.86
C MET A 21 32.19 23.94 20.36
N VAL A 22 32.12 23.64 19.06
CA VAL A 22 33.16 22.85 18.39
C VAL A 22 33.62 23.60 17.16
N SER A 23 34.90 23.91 17.21
CA SER A 23 35.74 24.62 16.25
C SER A 23 35.86 23.87 14.92
N THR A 24 35.67 24.59 13.82
CA THR A 24 36.04 24.17 12.47
C THR A 24 37.56 24.28 12.30
N ARG A 25 38.22 23.15 12.03
CA ARG A 25 39.56 23.16 11.43
C ARG A 25 39.59 22.31 10.16
N SER A 26 39.64 23.03 9.05
CA SER A 26 40.24 22.61 7.78
C SER A 26 41.71 22.26 8.02
N MET A 27 42.17 21.11 7.53
CA MET A 27 43.59 20.87 7.25
C MET A 27 43.78 20.03 6.00
N ALA A 28 44.64 20.57 5.14
CA ALA A 28 45.12 20.05 3.88
C ALA A 28 45.93 18.76 4.03
N ARG A 29 46.00 17.98 2.95
CA ARG A 29 46.90 16.82 2.80
C ARG A 29 48.28 17.29 2.33
N PRO A 30 49.38 16.77 2.88
CA PRO A 30 50.70 16.92 2.28
C PRO A 30 50.99 15.81 1.25
N ALA A 31 51.83 16.20 0.29
CA ALA A 31 52.31 15.45 -0.85
C ALA A 31 53.62 14.70 -0.57
N ASP A 32 53.99 13.87 -1.56
CA ASP A 32 55.31 13.35 -1.91
C ASP A 32 55.88 12.12 -1.19
N VAL A 33 55.87 11.00 -1.93
CA VAL A 33 57.01 10.06 -2.02
C VAL A 33 57.25 9.71 -3.49
N ARG A 34 58.52 9.82 -3.90
CA ARG A 34 59.07 9.71 -5.26
C ARG A 34 59.11 8.27 -5.81
N LEU A 35 58.86 8.21 -7.12
CA LEU A 35 59.51 7.45 -8.21
C LEU A 35 60.39 6.23 -7.88
N ALA A 36 59.96 5.08 -8.42
CA ALA A 36 60.82 4.08 -9.04
C ALA A 36 60.21 3.65 -10.39
N ALA A 37 61.03 3.63 -11.45
CA ALA A 37 60.66 3.35 -12.82
C ALA A 37 60.54 1.84 -13.11
N SER A 38 59.66 1.43 -14.03
CA SER A 38 60.03 0.47 -15.09
C SER A 38 58.92 0.25 -16.14
N ALA A 39 59.37 0.11 -17.39
CA ALA A 39 58.82 -0.66 -18.50
C ALA A 39 57.37 -0.43 -18.96
N ARG A 40 57.25 0.20 -20.15
CA ARG A 40 56.07 0.16 -21.02
C ARG A 40 55.91 -1.25 -21.57
N GLY A 41 54.87 -1.95 -21.14
CA GLY A 41 54.29 -3.09 -21.84
C GLY A 41 52.91 -2.70 -22.37
N ALA A 42 52.72 -2.73 -23.68
CA ALA A 42 51.41 -2.57 -24.29
C ALA A 42 50.54 -3.78 -23.92
N SER A 43 49.54 -3.60 -23.04
CA SER A 43 48.49 -4.60 -22.84
C SER A 43 47.31 -4.24 -23.73
N GLU A 44 47.06 -5.09 -24.71
CA GLU A 44 45.84 -5.12 -25.50
C GLU A 44 44.60 -5.05 -24.59
N GLY A 45 43.73 -4.08 -24.85
CA GLY A 45 42.44 -3.97 -24.19
C GLY A 45 41.60 -5.20 -24.54
N LYS A 46 41.40 -6.09 -23.57
CA LYS A 46 40.36 -7.11 -23.66
C LYS A 46 39.02 -6.42 -23.45
N GLU A 47 38.29 -6.19 -24.55
CA GLU A 47 36.86 -5.87 -24.50
C GLU A 47 36.12 -6.93 -23.69
N GLU A 48 35.48 -6.49 -22.61
CA GLU A 48 34.58 -7.31 -21.83
C GLU A 48 33.32 -7.61 -22.66
N PRO A 49 32.93 -8.89 -22.85
CA PRO A 49 31.83 -9.23 -23.73
C PRO A 49 30.52 -8.72 -23.15
N THR A 50 29.92 -7.74 -23.85
CA THR A 50 28.58 -7.23 -23.58
C THR A 50 27.58 -8.39 -23.59
N LYS A 51 26.99 -8.70 -22.43
CA LYS A 51 25.91 -9.68 -22.31
C LYS A 51 24.73 -9.22 -23.18
N LYS A 52 24.60 -9.82 -24.37
CA LYS A 52 23.43 -9.64 -25.24
C LYS A 52 22.16 -9.96 -24.44
N LYS A 53 21.32 -8.94 -24.20
CA LYS A 53 19.99 -9.12 -23.60
C LYS A 53 19.20 -10.07 -24.52
N LYS A 54 18.82 -11.25 -24.01
CA LYS A 54 17.94 -12.16 -24.74
C LYS A 54 16.66 -11.41 -25.14
N PRO A 55 16.17 -11.55 -26.38
CA PRO A 55 14.90 -10.96 -26.78
C PRO A 55 13.80 -11.46 -25.85
N ARG A 56 12.99 -10.54 -25.31
CA ARG A 56 11.80 -10.90 -24.53
C ARG A 56 10.91 -11.76 -25.43
N SER A 57 10.49 -12.91 -24.93
CA SER A 57 9.52 -13.75 -25.61
C SER A 57 8.26 -12.94 -25.92
N PRO A 58 7.61 -13.17 -27.08
CA PRO A 58 6.37 -12.49 -27.42
C PRO A 58 5.36 -12.73 -26.30
N ARG A 59 4.82 -11.65 -25.73
CA ARG A 59 3.73 -11.74 -24.76
C ARG A 59 2.56 -12.40 -25.50
N LYS A 60 2.17 -13.62 -25.13
CA LYS A 60 0.97 -14.28 -25.66
C LYS A 60 -0.17 -13.26 -25.57
N LYS A 61 -0.84 -12.98 -26.71
CA LYS A 61 -2.06 -12.17 -26.71
C LYS A 61 -3.02 -12.87 -25.75
N ARG A 62 -3.40 -12.19 -24.67
CA ARG A 62 -4.45 -12.68 -23.79
C ARG A 62 -5.74 -12.67 -24.60
N GLU A 63 -6.45 -13.78 -24.59
CA GLU A 63 -7.82 -13.81 -25.09
C GLU A 63 -8.64 -12.77 -24.29
N PRO A 64 -9.55 -12.04 -24.95
CA PRO A 64 -10.40 -11.09 -24.26
C PRO A 64 -11.25 -11.85 -23.24
N GLU A 65 -11.31 -11.32 -22.04
CA GLU A 65 -12.11 -11.92 -20.98
C GLU A 65 -13.61 -11.79 -21.30
N PRO A 66 -14.43 -12.73 -20.81
CA PRO A 66 -15.87 -12.60 -20.95
C PRO A 66 -16.33 -11.28 -20.31
N VAL A 67 -17.21 -10.56 -20.99
CA VAL A 67 -17.85 -9.36 -20.44
C VAL A 67 -19.06 -9.80 -19.63
N VAL A 68 -19.25 -9.22 -18.44
CA VAL A 68 -20.48 -9.38 -17.68
C VAL A 68 -21.49 -8.39 -18.26
N ASP A 69 -22.52 -8.90 -18.92
CA ASP A 69 -23.58 -8.10 -19.56
C ASP A 69 -24.92 -8.36 -18.87
N ASP A 70 -25.13 -7.69 -17.74
CA ASP A 70 -26.33 -7.76 -16.90
C ASP A 70 -27.07 -6.42 -16.81
N GLY A 71 -26.71 -5.46 -17.68
CA GLY A 71 -27.30 -4.11 -17.71
C GLY A 71 -26.88 -3.19 -16.56
N LEU A 72 -26.00 -3.62 -15.65
CA LEU A 72 -25.52 -2.80 -14.55
C LEU A 72 -24.29 -1.99 -14.95
N LYS A 73 -24.32 -0.69 -14.64
CA LYS A 73 -23.17 0.18 -14.84
C LYS A 73 -22.21 0.08 -13.66
N ARG A 74 -20.95 -0.27 -13.93
CA ARG A 74 -19.90 -0.49 -12.92
C ARG A 74 -18.73 0.47 -13.08
N CYS A 75 -17.89 0.54 -12.05
CA CYS A 75 -16.58 1.18 -12.20
C CYS A 75 -15.77 0.46 -13.31
N PRO A 76 -15.01 1.19 -14.15
CA PRO A 76 -14.36 0.64 -15.34
C PRO A 76 -13.24 -0.37 -15.05
N TRP A 77 -12.78 -0.47 -13.79
CA TRP A 77 -11.78 -1.46 -13.38
C TRP A 77 -12.39 -2.82 -13.01
N ALA A 78 -13.72 -2.90 -12.83
CA ALA A 78 -14.43 -4.11 -12.44
C ALA A 78 -14.62 -5.05 -13.64
N GLY A 79 -13.55 -5.77 -14.00
CA GLY A 79 -13.59 -6.82 -15.01
C GLY A 79 -14.27 -8.10 -14.51
N TYR A 80 -14.21 -9.16 -15.33
CA TYR A 80 -14.91 -10.43 -15.08
C TYR A 80 -14.56 -11.08 -13.73
N VAL A 81 -13.28 -11.07 -13.33
CA VAL A 81 -12.85 -11.69 -12.05
C VAL A 81 -13.15 -10.78 -10.87
N GLU A 82 -13.17 -9.48 -11.10
CA GLU A 82 -13.35 -8.46 -10.08
C GLU A 82 -14.83 -8.18 -9.81
N VAL A 83 -15.75 -8.62 -10.67
CA VAL A 83 -17.18 -8.23 -10.64
C VAL A 83 -17.84 -8.54 -9.30
N ASP A 84 -17.69 -9.77 -8.79
CA ASP A 84 -18.29 -10.16 -7.51
C ASP A 84 -17.69 -9.38 -6.34
N TYR A 85 -16.38 -9.12 -6.40
CA TYR A 85 -15.68 -8.33 -5.39
C TYR A 85 -16.16 -6.88 -5.41
N HIS A 86 -16.25 -6.27 -6.60
CA HIS A 86 -16.76 -4.92 -6.79
C HIS A 86 -18.19 -4.79 -6.27
N ASP A 87 -19.06 -5.70 -6.68
CA ASP A 87 -20.49 -5.62 -6.40
C ASP A 87 -20.80 -5.91 -4.93
N LYS A 88 -20.09 -6.86 -4.31
CA LYS A 88 -20.48 -7.41 -2.99
C LYS A 88 -19.55 -7.04 -1.85
N GLU A 89 -18.35 -6.54 -2.10
CA GLU A 89 -17.36 -6.25 -1.06
C GLU A 89 -16.81 -4.81 -1.12
N TRP A 90 -16.32 -4.37 -2.28
CA TRP A 90 -15.58 -3.12 -2.38
C TRP A 90 -16.46 -1.89 -2.12
N GLY A 91 -15.98 -0.98 -1.27
CA GLY A 91 -16.70 0.23 -0.85
C GLY A 91 -17.78 -0.01 0.21
N ARG A 92 -18.02 -1.27 0.64
CA ARG A 92 -19.00 -1.59 1.70
C ARG A 92 -18.32 -1.58 3.07
N PRO A 93 -18.87 -0.91 4.10
CA PRO A 93 -18.24 -0.80 5.41
C PRO A 93 -17.97 -2.16 6.06
N VAL A 94 -16.72 -2.40 6.47
CA VAL A 94 -16.29 -3.58 7.22
C VAL A 94 -15.79 -3.15 8.59
N TYR A 95 -16.34 -3.73 9.65
CA TYR A 95 -15.95 -3.47 11.04
C TYR A 95 -15.39 -4.70 11.78
N ASP A 96 -15.30 -5.85 11.11
CA ASP A 96 -14.77 -7.09 11.67
C ASP A 96 -13.23 -7.09 11.64
N ASP A 97 -12.60 -7.29 12.81
CA ASP A 97 -11.14 -7.21 12.96
C ASP A 97 -10.37 -8.23 12.09
N VAL A 98 -10.90 -9.45 11.94
CA VAL A 98 -10.27 -10.51 11.15
C VAL A 98 -10.31 -10.13 9.66
N LYS A 99 -11.47 -9.68 9.17
CA LYS A 99 -11.63 -9.22 7.79
C LYS A 99 -10.79 -7.98 7.50
N LEU A 100 -10.69 -7.04 8.44
CA LEU A 100 -9.82 -5.87 8.31
C LEU A 100 -8.34 -6.28 8.22
N PHE A 101 -7.89 -7.22 9.05
CA PHE A 101 -6.53 -7.74 8.99
C PHE A 101 -6.26 -8.54 7.70
N GLU A 102 -7.23 -9.31 7.21
CA GLU A 102 -7.20 -9.94 5.89
C GLU A 102 -6.92 -8.88 4.81
N PHE A 103 -7.69 -7.79 4.75
CA PHE A 103 -7.49 -6.75 3.74
C PHE A 103 -6.14 -6.02 3.89
N ILE A 104 -5.70 -5.67 5.12
CA ILE A 104 -4.35 -5.10 5.34
C ILE A 104 -3.27 -6.00 4.72
N THR A 105 -3.40 -7.32 4.89
CA THR A 105 -2.45 -8.29 4.35
C THR A 105 -2.53 -8.36 2.82
N LEU A 106 -3.73 -8.47 2.25
CA LEU A 106 -3.93 -8.63 0.82
C LEU A 106 -3.49 -7.39 0.03
N GLU A 107 -3.79 -6.20 0.55
CA GLU A 107 -3.34 -4.92 -0.05
C GLU A 107 -1.82 -4.80 -0.01
N GLY A 108 -1.18 -5.19 1.10
CA GLY A 108 0.29 -5.28 1.18
C GLY A 108 0.87 -6.29 0.20
N ALA A 109 0.19 -7.43 0.00
CA ALA A 109 0.59 -8.46 -0.95
C ALA A 109 0.47 -7.99 -2.41
N GLN A 110 -0.39 -7.02 -2.71
CA GLN A 110 -0.59 -6.48 -4.05
C GLN A 110 0.60 -5.67 -4.57
N ALA A 111 1.49 -5.15 -3.72
CA ALA A 111 2.59 -4.27 -4.15
C ALA A 111 3.40 -4.86 -5.33
N GLY A 112 3.35 -4.21 -6.50
CA GLY A 112 4.00 -4.65 -7.74
C GLY A 112 3.22 -5.66 -8.59
N LEU A 113 1.95 -5.90 -8.29
CA LEU A 113 1.05 -6.86 -8.96
C LEU A 113 -0.32 -6.22 -9.23
N SER A 114 -1.15 -6.88 -10.05
CA SER A 114 -2.57 -6.50 -10.20
C SER A 114 -3.39 -7.04 -9.03
N TRP A 115 -4.44 -6.30 -8.63
CA TRP A 115 -5.40 -6.74 -7.63
C TRP A 115 -6.06 -8.09 -8.00
N ARG A 116 -6.35 -8.29 -9.29
CA ARG A 116 -6.76 -9.59 -9.86
C ARG A 116 -5.91 -10.76 -9.38
N THR A 117 -4.59 -10.59 -9.39
CA THR A 117 -3.65 -11.66 -9.00
C THR A 117 -3.83 -12.02 -7.53
N VAL A 118 -4.14 -11.04 -6.69
CA VAL A 118 -4.41 -11.23 -5.26
C VAL A 118 -5.77 -11.89 -5.06
N LEU A 119 -6.83 -11.41 -5.73
CA LEU A 119 -8.18 -11.98 -5.65
C LEU A 119 -8.20 -13.46 -6.03
N LEU A 120 -7.56 -13.85 -7.13
CA LEU A 120 -7.46 -15.25 -7.57
C LEU A 120 -6.70 -16.15 -6.56
N LYS A 121 -5.92 -15.56 -5.66
CA LYS A 121 -5.15 -16.27 -4.64
C LYS A 121 -5.77 -16.14 -3.24
N ARG A 122 -6.84 -15.37 -3.08
CA ARG A 122 -7.39 -14.98 -1.77
C ARG A 122 -7.77 -16.17 -0.91
N ASP A 123 -8.38 -17.20 -1.48
CA ASP A 123 -8.75 -18.41 -0.72
C ASP A 123 -7.53 -19.25 -0.31
N ASN A 124 -6.47 -19.25 -1.12
CA ASN A 124 -5.20 -19.86 -0.72
C ASN A 124 -4.58 -19.10 0.44
N TYR A 125 -4.62 -17.75 0.40
CA TYR A 125 -4.19 -16.92 1.51
C TYR A 125 -4.99 -17.21 2.79
N ARG A 126 -6.32 -17.31 2.72
CA ARG A 126 -7.16 -17.67 3.87
C ARG A 126 -6.74 -19.00 4.48
N LYS A 127 -6.51 -20.03 3.67
CA LYS A 127 -6.04 -21.34 4.17
C LYS A 127 -4.64 -21.24 4.78
N ALA A 128 -3.71 -20.59 4.08
CA ALA A 128 -2.32 -20.46 4.47
C ALA A 128 -2.12 -19.69 5.78
N PHE A 129 -2.93 -18.65 6.00
CA PHE A 129 -2.86 -17.78 7.17
C PHE A 129 -3.99 -18.06 8.17
N ALA A 130 -4.45 -19.31 8.26
CA ALA A 130 -5.39 -19.77 9.28
C ALA A 130 -6.65 -18.89 9.44
N GLY A 131 -7.30 -18.57 8.31
CA GLY A 131 -8.47 -17.70 8.27
C GLY A 131 -8.20 -16.24 8.64
N PHE A 132 -6.93 -15.84 8.68
CA PHE A 132 -6.46 -14.54 9.16
C PHE A 132 -6.75 -14.27 10.64
N ASP A 133 -6.85 -15.28 11.50
CA ASP A 133 -6.87 -15.04 12.95
C ASP A 133 -5.51 -14.44 13.40
N PRO A 134 -5.45 -13.17 13.84
CA PRO A 134 -4.19 -12.53 14.22
C PRO A 134 -3.49 -13.27 15.38
N SER A 135 -4.26 -13.92 16.26
CA SER A 135 -3.75 -14.66 17.41
C SER A 135 -2.98 -15.92 16.98
N ILE A 136 -3.40 -16.55 15.89
CA ILE A 136 -2.74 -17.73 15.32
C ILE A 136 -1.57 -17.29 14.45
N VAL A 137 -1.80 -16.35 13.53
CA VAL A 137 -0.79 -15.88 12.57
C VAL A 137 0.41 -15.25 13.28
N ALA A 138 0.21 -14.54 14.40
CA ALA A 138 1.29 -13.95 15.19
C ALA A 138 2.27 -14.99 15.76
N GLN A 139 1.85 -16.25 15.89
CA GLN A 139 2.67 -17.35 16.42
C GLN A 139 3.49 -18.07 15.34
N PHE A 140 3.30 -17.75 14.06
CA PHE A 140 4.04 -18.40 12.98
C PHE A 140 5.54 -18.14 13.13
N GLY A 141 6.32 -19.23 13.17
CA GLY A 141 7.78 -19.22 13.22
C GLY A 141 8.43 -19.35 11.85
N GLN A 142 9.76 -19.47 11.84
CA GLN A 142 10.54 -19.56 10.60
C GLN A 142 10.19 -20.79 9.75
N ASP A 143 9.95 -21.94 10.36
CA ASP A 143 9.56 -23.16 9.62
C ASP A 143 8.26 -22.94 8.82
N LYS A 144 7.30 -22.21 9.40
CA LYS A 144 6.06 -21.85 8.70
C LYS A 144 6.34 -20.87 7.55
N VAL A 145 7.26 -19.93 7.71
CA VAL A 145 7.67 -19.03 6.61
C VAL A 145 8.27 -19.82 5.45
N GLU A 146 9.16 -20.78 5.73
CA GLU A 146 9.75 -21.64 4.69
C GLU A 146 8.71 -22.50 3.99
N GLU A 147 7.75 -23.07 4.73
CA GLU A 147 6.61 -23.80 4.18
C GLU A 147 5.79 -22.92 3.22
N LEU A 148 5.38 -21.73 3.68
CA LEU A 148 4.59 -20.79 2.89
C LEU A 148 5.32 -20.29 1.64
N LEU A 149 6.66 -20.22 1.69
CA LEU A 149 7.48 -19.88 0.53
C LEU A 149 7.48 -20.95 -0.56
N GLN A 150 7.10 -22.19 -0.23
CA GLN A 150 6.93 -23.25 -1.23
C GLN A 150 5.51 -23.29 -1.82
N ASP A 151 4.53 -22.65 -1.20
CA ASP A 151 3.14 -22.65 -1.67
C ASP A 151 2.96 -21.79 -2.93
N SER A 152 2.80 -22.46 -4.07
CA SER A 152 2.52 -21.83 -5.37
C SER A 152 1.16 -21.13 -5.44
N GLY A 153 0.25 -21.44 -4.50
CA GLY A 153 -1.02 -20.77 -4.27
C GLY A 153 -0.86 -19.33 -3.80
N LEU A 154 0.28 -18.97 -3.21
CA LEU A 154 0.56 -17.63 -2.67
C LEU A 154 1.44 -16.79 -3.59
N ILE A 155 1.69 -15.54 -3.18
CA ILE A 155 2.76 -14.70 -3.73
C ILE A 155 4.01 -14.99 -2.88
N ARG A 156 4.91 -15.81 -3.43
CA ARG A 156 6.10 -16.34 -2.75
C ARG A 156 7.21 -15.29 -2.62
N GLN A 157 6.95 -14.25 -1.85
CA GLN A 157 7.89 -13.18 -1.54
C GLN A 157 8.05 -13.10 -0.02
N ARG A 158 9.26 -13.42 0.46
CA ARG A 158 9.55 -13.60 1.89
C ARG A 158 9.10 -12.40 2.73
N GLY A 159 9.44 -11.19 2.30
CA GLY A 159 9.10 -9.97 3.04
C GLY A 159 7.59 -9.77 3.25
N LYS A 160 6.75 -10.16 2.29
CA LYS A 160 5.27 -10.08 2.37
C LYS A 160 4.70 -11.13 3.32
N ILE A 161 5.28 -12.32 3.34
CA ILE A 161 4.90 -13.37 4.29
C ILE A 161 5.28 -12.96 5.72
N GLU A 162 6.53 -12.58 5.93
CA GLU A 162 7.04 -12.11 7.23
C GLU A 162 6.32 -10.84 7.71
N SER A 163 5.93 -9.94 6.80
CA SER A 163 5.13 -8.77 7.17
C SER A 163 3.75 -9.14 7.68
N THR A 164 3.13 -10.20 7.14
CA THR A 164 1.82 -10.66 7.60
C THR A 164 1.90 -11.09 9.06
N ILE A 165 2.94 -11.85 9.43
CA ILE A 165 3.21 -12.30 10.80
C ILE A 165 3.51 -11.10 11.72
N THR A 166 4.34 -10.16 11.26
CA THR A 166 4.66 -8.95 12.01
C THR A 166 3.40 -8.11 12.25
N ASN A 167 2.60 -7.88 11.22
CA ASN A 167 1.37 -7.10 11.30
C ASN A 167 0.34 -7.78 12.22
N ALA A 168 0.24 -9.11 12.23
CA ALA A 168 -0.63 -9.85 13.16
C ALA A 168 -0.29 -9.54 14.63
N LYS A 169 1.00 -9.50 14.99
CA LYS A 169 1.44 -9.12 16.34
C LYS A 169 1.01 -7.70 16.70
N LEU A 170 1.17 -6.76 15.77
CA LEU A 170 0.77 -5.36 15.96
C LEU A 170 -0.75 -5.18 16.06
N VAL A 171 -1.53 -6.01 15.36
CA VAL A 171 -3.00 -6.03 15.50
C VAL A 171 -3.39 -6.44 16.93
N LEU A 172 -2.73 -7.44 17.52
CA LEU A 172 -2.97 -7.83 18.90
C LEU A 172 -2.58 -6.73 19.89
N GLU A 173 -1.54 -5.95 19.60
CA GLU A 173 -1.16 -4.77 20.41
C GLU A 173 -2.20 -3.65 20.29
N ILE A 174 -2.64 -3.32 19.07
CA ILE A 174 -3.73 -2.36 18.83
C ILE A 174 -4.99 -2.79 19.58
N LYS A 175 -5.34 -4.07 19.57
CA LYS A 175 -6.49 -4.58 20.31
C LYS A 175 -6.39 -4.31 21.82
N LYS A 176 -5.20 -4.36 22.40
CA LYS A 176 -4.98 -4.01 23.82
C LYS A 176 -5.15 -2.52 24.09
N GLU A 177 -4.68 -1.67 23.18
CA GLU A 177 -4.67 -0.20 23.35
C GLU A 177 -6.00 0.47 22.99
N HIS A 178 -6.67 -0.04 21.95
CA HIS A 178 -7.84 0.59 21.33
C HIS A 178 -9.10 -0.29 21.40
N GLY A 179 -9.01 -1.46 22.03
CA GLY A 179 -10.10 -2.44 22.17
C GLY A 179 -10.29 -3.34 20.95
N SER A 180 -10.09 -2.81 19.73
CA SER A 180 -10.19 -3.55 18.47
C SER A 180 -9.37 -2.89 17.36
N LEU A 181 -9.05 -3.65 16.31
CA LEU A 181 -8.44 -3.08 15.10
C LEU A 181 -9.40 -2.12 14.41
N SER A 182 -10.68 -2.48 14.36
CA SER A 182 -11.77 -1.69 13.81
C SER A 182 -11.85 -0.29 14.44
N ASN A 183 -11.87 -0.19 15.77
CA ASN A 183 -11.89 1.10 16.47
C ASN A 183 -10.70 1.98 16.07
N TYR A 184 -9.51 1.37 15.93
CA TYR A 184 -8.31 2.10 15.55
C TYR A 184 -8.36 2.61 14.11
N VAL A 185 -8.60 1.74 13.12
CA VAL A 185 -8.58 2.15 11.70
C VAL A 185 -9.76 3.06 11.35
N TRP A 186 -10.96 2.82 11.91
CA TRP A 186 -12.10 3.69 11.65
C TRP A 186 -12.01 5.05 12.33
N SER A 187 -11.15 5.23 13.34
CA SER A 187 -10.89 6.55 13.95
C SER A 187 -10.30 7.57 12.96
N PHE A 188 -9.67 7.12 11.87
CA PHE A 188 -9.12 8.01 10.85
C PHE A 188 -10.19 8.67 9.95
N VAL A 189 -11.44 8.23 10.07
CA VAL A 189 -12.61 8.76 9.34
C VAL A 189 -13.79 9.01 10.29
N ASP A 190 -13.51 9.28 11.57
CA ASP A 190 -14.52 9.56 12.59
C ASP A 190 -15.61 8.46 12.72
N GLY A 191 -15.24 7.21 12.46
CA GLY A 191 -16.13 6.06 12.55
C GLY A 191 -17.14 5.91 11.40
N LYS A 192 -17.11 6.79 10.39
CA LYS A 192 -18.14 6.85 9.33
C LYS A 192 -17.52 6.89 7.93
N PRO A 193 -18.15 6.26 6.93
CA PRO A 193 -17.67 6.34 5.56
C PRO A 193 -17.63 7.77 5.03
N ILE A 194 -16.56 8.13 4.34
CA ILE A 194 -16.48 9.35 3.52
C ILE A 194 -17.07 9.03 2.15
N ILE A 195 -18.14 9.73 1.77
CA ILE A 195 -18.82 9.51 0.49
C ILE A 195 -18.32 10.53 -0.54
N ASN A 196 -17.45 10.09 -1.46
CA ASN A 196 -16.94 10.93 -2.53
C ASN A 196 -17.91 10.97 -3.72
N ARG A 197 -17.65 11.85 -4.70
CA ARG A 197 -18.55 12.07 -5.87
C ARG A 197 -17.76 12.13 -7.18
N PHE A 198 -16.85 11.18 -7.36
CA PHE A 198 -16.02 11.14 -8.57
C PHE A 198 -16.86 10.80 -9.79
N LYS A 199 -16.69 11.56 -10.88
CA LYS A 199 -17.36 11.30 -12.15
C LYS A 199 -16.60 10.29 -12.99
N SER A 200 -15.29 10.22 -12.79
CA SER A 200 -14.39 9.30 -13.46
C SER A 200 -13.38 8.72 -12.48
N MET A 201 -12.90 7.50 -12.75
CA MET A 201 -11.78 6.92 -12.01
C MET A 201 -10.48 7.74 -12.15
N ALA A 202 -10.36 8.58 -13.18
CA ALA A 202 -9.24 9.50 -13.33
C ALA A 202 -9.25 10.63 -12.28
N ASP A 203 -10.40 10.90 -11.67
CA ASP A 203 -10.56 11.93 -10.62
C ASP A 203 -10.18 11.38 -9.23
N VAL A 204 -10.11 10.05 -9.08
CA VAL A 204 -9.79 9.39 -7.82
C VAL A 204 -8.29 9.58 -7.52
N PRO A 205 -7.92 10.16 -6.37
CA PRO A 205 -6.52 10.40 -6.04
C PRO A 205 -5.78 9.10 -5.74
N LEU A 206 -4.45 9.12 -5.84
CA LEU A 206 -3.63 7.97 -5.44
C LEU A 206 -3.63 7.71 -3.92
N ALA A 207 -3.91 8.74 -3.12
CA ALA A 207 -4.08 8.65 -1.67
C ALA A 207 -4.77 9.92 -1.14
N SER A 208 -5.74 9.77 -0.23
CA SER A 208 -6.32 10.88 0.53
C SER A 208 -5.42 11.32 1.69
N GLU A 209 -5.77 12.42 2.37
CA GLU A 209 -5.05 12.88 3.56
C GLU A 209 -5.22 11.92 4.75
N GLU A 210 -6.41 11.35 4.91
CA GLU A 210 -6.71 10.34 5.93
C GLU A 210 -5.86 9.09 5.71
N ALA A 211 -5.71 8.64 4.47
CA ALA A 211 -4.85 7.51 4.12
C ALA A 211 -3.37 7.78 4.41
N LYS A 212 -2.88 9.00 4.12
CA LYS A 212 -1.51 9.41 4.44
C LYS A 212 -1.27 9.41 5.95
N LEU A 213 -2.24 9.90 6.72
CA LEU A 213 -2.19 9.92 8.17
C LEU A 213 -2.20 8.49 8.73
N MET A 214 -3.12 7.64 8.28
CA MET A 214 -3.20 6.23 8.68
C MET A 214 -1.89 5.50 8.38
N ALA A 215 -1.37 5.61 7.16
CA ALA A 215 -0.12 4.97 6.78
C ALA A 215 1.07 5.43 7.66
N LYS A 216 1.12 6.73 8.00
CA LYS A 216 2.16 7.27 8.88
C LYS A 216 2.07 6.66 10.29
N GLU A 217 0.88 6.63 10.88
CA GLU A 217 0.70 6.11 12.24
C GLU A 217 0.87 4.59 12.31
N MET A 218 0.37 3.84 11.32
CA MET A 218 0.60 2.40 11.22
C MET A 218 2.09 2.08 11.04
N LYS A 219 2.81 2.83 10.20
CA LYS A 219 4.26 2.71 10.06
C LYS A 219 5.00 3.00 11.37
N LYS A 220 4.56 4.01 12.13
CA LYS A 220 5.11 4.36 13.45
C LYS A 220 4.93 3.22 14.47
N LYS A 221 3.79 2.51 14.42
CA LYS A 221 3.56 1.28 15.20
C LYS A 221 4.37 0.08 14.70
N GLY A 222 4.97 0.16 13.52
CA GLY A 222 5.86 -0.87 12.98
C GLY A 222 5.28 -1.70 11.83
N PHE A 223 4.07 -1.39 11.36
CA PHE A 223 3.45 -2.10 10.24
C PHE A 223 4.36 -2.08 9.01
N LYS A 224 4.38 -3.20 8.30
CA LYS A 224 5.16 -3.39 7.08
C LYS A 224 4.21 -3.50 5.89
N PHE A 225 4.71 -3.09 4.72
CA PHE A 225 3.95 -3.07 3.45
C PHE A 225 2.62 -2.30 3.52
N PHE A 226 2.58 -1.20 4.29
CA PHE A 226 1.37 -0.37 4.46
C PHE A 226 1.68 1.12 4.25
N GLY A 227 2.00 1.49 3.01
CA GLY A 227 2.25 2.89 2.61
C GLY A 227 0.98 3.65 2.22
N PRO A 228 1.04 4.97 1.95
CA PRO A 228 -0.17 5.79 1.71
C PRO A 228 -1.11 5.28 0.62
N THR A 229 -0.58 4.83 -0.53
CA THR A 229 -1.39 4.25 -1.61
C THR A 229 -2.07 2.94 -1.20
N ILE A 230 -1.37 2.10 -0.41
CA ILE A 230 -1.91 0.84 0.10
C ILE A 230 -2.98 1.13 1.17
N ALA A 231 -2.74 2.12 2.03
CA ALA A 231 -3.73 2.55 3.02
C ALA A 231 -5.00 3.08 2.34
N TYR A 232 -4.88 3.84 1.24
CA TYR A 232 -6.05 4.32 0.51
C TYR A 232 -6.80 3.20 -0.20
N ALA A 233 -6.08 2.26 -0.84
CA ALA A 233 -6.70 1.06 -1.42
C ALA A 233 -7.43 0.22 -0.35
N PHE A 234 -6.84 0.06 0.84
CA PHE A 234 -7.48 -0.55 1.99
C PHE A 234 -8.76 0.19 2.41
N MET A 235 -8.70 1.52 2.55
CA MET A 235 -9.87 2.34 2.90
C MET A 235 -11.01 2.18 1.89
N GLN A 236 -10.69 2.12 0.59
CA GLN A 236 -11.65 1.87 -0.47
C GLN A 236 -12.23 0.45 -0.38
N ALA A 237 -11.37 -0.56 -0.21
CA ALA A 237 -11.77 -1.96 -0.12
C ALA A 237 -12.73 -2.24 1.04
N VAL A 238 -12.49 -1.62 2.20
CA VAL A 238 -13.27 -1.85 3.43
C VAL A 238 -14.37 -0.82 3.67
N GLY A 239 -14.66 0.03 2.68
CA GLY A 239 -15.75 0.99 2.70
C GLY A 239 -15.59 2.14 3.70
N MET A 240 -14.35 2.46 4.09
CA MET A 240 -14.07 3.70 4.83
C MET A 240 -14.23 4.92 3.92
N VAL A 241 -14.03 4.74 2.62
CA VAL A 241 -14.42 5.71 1.59
C VAL A 241 -15.29 5.00 0.56
N ASN A 242 -16.32 5.70 0.07
CA ASN A 242 -17.07 5.28 -1.11
C ASN A 242 -16.55 6.06 -2.32
N ASP A 243 -15.73 5.36 -3.11
CA ASP A 243 -15.09 5.88 -4.33
C ASP A 243 -15.67 5.27 -5.60
N HIS A 244 -16.82 4.60 -5.50
CA HIS A 244 -17.58 4.25 -6.71
C HIS A 244 -17.88 5.53 -7.49
N THR A 245 -17.68 5.51 -8.81
CA THR A 245 -18.07 6.65 -9.63
C THR A 245 -19.57 6.88 -9.53
N VAL A 246 -20.03 8.12 -9.62
CA VAL A 246 -21.45 8.48 -9.37
C VAL A 246 -22.45 7.77 -10.30
N ASP A 247 -21.97 7.22 -11.41
CA ASP A 247 -22.74 6.45 -12.39
C ASP A 247 -22.67 4.93 -12.19
N CYS A 248 -21.86 4.45 -11.24
CA CYS A 248 -21.82 3.05 -10.83
C CYS A 248 -23.05 2.73 -9.96
N PHE A 249 -23.70 1.59 -10.18
CA PHE A 249 -24.87 1.19 -9.39
C PHE A 249 -24.53 1.07 -7.88
N CYS A 250 -23.34 0.55 -7.56
CA CYS A 250 -22.85 0.42 -6.20
C CYS A 250 -22.59 1.76 -5.50
N TYR A 251 -22.49 2.88 -6.22
CA TYR A 251 -22.37 4.21 -5.59
C TYR A 251 -23.51 4.43 -4.61
N THR A 252 -24.75 4.17 -5.05
CA THR A 252 -25.94 4.30 -4.20
C THR A 252 -26.03 3.23 -3.13
N GLU A 253 -25.68 1.99 -3.46
CA GLU A 253 -25.71 0.87 -2.49
C GLU A 253 -24.69 1.03 -1.36
N CYS A 254 -23.63 1.79 -1.60
CA CYS A 254 -22.60 2.13 -0.61
C CYS A 254 -22.84 3.51 0.04
N GLY A 255 -24.08 4.01 0.05
CA GLY A 255 -24.48 5.21 0.78
C GLY A 255 -24.38 6.52 -0.01
N GLY A 256 -24.00 6.46 -1.29
CA GLY A 256 -24.08 7.58 -2.22
C GLY A 256 -25.51 8.06 -2.41
N LYS A 257 -25.71 9.38 -2.43
CA LYS A 257 -27.00 9.96 -2.80
C LYS A 257 -26.96 10.43 -4.25
N PRO A 258 -27.92 10.02 -5.11
CA PRO A 258 -28.01 10.54 -6.47
C PRO A 258 -28.23 12.04 -6.44
N GLU A 259 -27.72 12.75 -7.46
CA GLU A 259 -27.67 14.21 -7.51
C GLU A 259 -29.07 14.84 -7.38
N HIS A 260 -30.13 14.13 -7.79
CA HIS A 260 -31.52 14.58 -7.75
C HIS A 260 -32.19 14.49 -6.36
N ALA A 261 -31.61 13.73 -5.42
CA ALA A 261 -32.20 13.49 -4.09
C ALA A 261 -31.72 14.47 -3.01
N MET A 262 -30.98 15.53 -3.39
CA MET A 262 -30.41 16.52 -2.46
C MET A 262 -31.00 17.92 -2.62
N ALA A 263 -31.99 18.09 -3.48
CA ALA A 263 -32.71 19.35 -3.72
C ALA A 263 -34.04 19.46 -2.95
N ALA A 264 -34.28 18.59 -1.97
CA ALA A 264 -35.44 18.59 -1.07
C ALA A 264 -34.95 18.61 0.38
#